data_AF-A0A258B518-F1
#
_entry.id   AF-A0A258B518-F1
#
_cell.length_a   1.000
_cell.length_b   1.000
_cell.length_c   1.000
_cell.angle_alpha   90.00
_cell.angle_beta   90.00
_cell.angle_gamma   90.00
#
_symmetry.space_group_name_H-M   'P 1'
#
loop_
_entity.id
_entity.type
_entity.pdbx_description
1 polymer ?
#
loop_
_entity_poly.entity_id
_entity_poly.type
_entity_poly.pdbx_seq_one_letter_code
_entity_poly.pdbx_strand_id
1 'polypeptide(L)'
;LKSIGPNIVFALLMDGPQISERWSGRYALTLTEDPGSSVLTMTSMALIERSNFNRPGGSRSIALWRDDTGRAVSLECPKGALGVLLTLSGHRLDELTIDGRQNRDAYAWRYSGHRPISLRNPDEETRTLIRWADPYNN
;
A
#
# COMPACT_ATOMS: atom_id res chain seq x y z
N LEU A 1 12.77 2.17 -16.95
CA LEU A 1 12.90 3.01 -15.72
C LEU A 1 13.80 4.19 -16.02
N LYS A 2 13.56 5.35 -15.40
CA LYS A 2 14.52 6.47 -15.46
C LYS A 2 15.39 6.44 -14.21
N SER A 3 16.71 6.51 -14.38
CA SER A 3 17.69 6.52 -13.28
C SER A 3 17.75 7.85 -12.52
N ILE A 4 16.61 8.52 -12.36
CA ILE A 4 16.50 9.84 -11.71
C ILE A 4 15.72 9.75 -10.38
N GLY A 5 15.27 8.56 -9.99
CA GLY A 5 14.69 8.30 -8.68
C GLY A 5 14.62 6.82 -8.34
N PRO A 6 14.01 6.47 -7.20
CA PRO A 6 14.02 5.11 -6.67
C PRO A 6 13.14 4.15 -7.49
N ASN A 7 13.51 2.87 -7.55
CA ASN A 7 12.68 1.83 -8.18
C ASN A 7 11.43 1.48 -7.36
N ILE A 8 11.48 1.66 -6.04
CA ILE A 8 10.35 1.44 -5.13
C ILE A 8 10.33 2.49 -4.01
N VAL A 9 9.14 2.97 -3.65
CA VAL A 9 8.90 3.93 -2.59
C VAL A 9 7.84 3.40 -1.64
N PHE A 10 8.14 3.46 -0.34
CA PHE A 10 7.19 3.21 0.73
C PHE A 10 6.88 4.54 1.42
N ALA A 11 5.62 4.98 1.33
CA ALA A 11 5.18 6.25 1.89
C ALA A 11 4.16 6.02 3.00
N LEU A 12 4.53 6.35 4.23
CA LEU A 12 3.63 6.35 5.37
C LEU A 12 2.90 7.70 5.43
N LEU A 13 1.64 7.75 4.98
CA LEU A 13 0.89 9.01 4.89
C LEU A 13 0.13 9.36 6.17
N MET A 14 -0.16 8.35 7.02
CA MET A 14 -0.87 8.52 8.29
C MET A 14 -2.16 9.34 8.19
N ASP A 15 -2.85 9.26 7.05
CA ASP A 15 -4.16 9.86 6.85
C ASP A 15 -5.26 8.78 6.86
N GLY A 16 -6.40 9.06 6.23
CA GLY A 16 -7.52 8.12 6.13
C GLY A 16 -7.30 6.98 5.13
N PRO A 17 -8.37 6.43 4.52
CA PRO A 17 -8.27 5.32 3.59
C PRO A 17 -7.33 5.59 2.40
N GLN A 18 -6.49 4.61 2.07
CA GLN A 18 -5.53 4.65 0.98
C GLN A 18 -6.20 4.14 -0.30
N ILE A 19 -6.75 5.05 -1.10
CA ILE A 19 -7.49 4.74 -2.33
C ILE A 19 -7.10 5.71 -3.45
N SER A 20 -7.28 5.29 -4.70
CA SER A 20 -6.82 6.02 -5.89
C SER A 20 -7.42 7.42 -6.02
N GLU A 21 -8.64 7.63 -5.52
CA GLU A 21 -9.37 8.89 -5.60
C GLU A 21 -8.90 9.95 -4.58
N ARG A 22 -8.01 9.57 -3.64
CA ARG A 22 -7.52 10.45 -2.56
C ARG A 22 -6.07 10.91 -2.81
N TRP A 23 -5.54 11.67 -1.86
CA TRP A 23 -4.16 12.17 -1.90
C TRP A 23 -3.12 11.06 -2.05
N SER A 24 -3.37 9.87 -1.50
CA SER A 24 -2.54 8.68 -1.72
C SER A 24 -2.37 8.32 -3.19
N GLY A 25 -3.45 8.29 -3.96
CA GLY A 25 -3.38 8.08 -5.42
C GLY A 25 -2.62 9.18 -6.14
N ARG A 26 -2.85 10.45 -5.76
CA ARG A 26 -2.15 11.59 -6.37
C ARG A 26 -0.65 11.62 -6.08
N TYR A 27 -0.25 11.32 -4.86
CA TYR A 27 1.16 11.27 -4.47
C TYR A 27 1.89 10.09 -5.12
N ALA A 28 1.22 8.94 -5.25
CA ALA A 28 1.77 7.81 -5.96
C ALA A 28 1.92 8.09 -7.47
N LEU A 29 0.94 8.77 -8.07
CA LEU A 29 0.89 9.03 -9.51
C LEU A 29 2.17 9.70 -10.02
N THR A 30 2.60 10.81 -9.40
CA THR A 30 3.75 11.58 -9.87
C THR A 30 4.99 10.69 -10.00
N LEU A 31 5.30 9.92 -8.95
CA LEU A 31 6.48 9.05 -8.94
C LEU A 31 6.33 7.84 -9.88
N THR A 32 5.13 7.33 -10.09
CA THR A 32 4.88 6.21 -11.01
C THR A 32 4.94 6.61 -12.47
N GLU A 33 4.62 7.85 -12.81
CA GLU A 33 4.72 8.37 -14.19
C GLU A 33 6.13 8.89 -14.49
N ASP A 34 6.77 9.52 -13.49
CA ASP A 34 8.13 10.04 -13.60
C ASP A 34 8.79 10.05 -12.21
N PRO A 35 9.72 9.11 -11.90
CA PRO A 35 10.62 8.39 -12.80
C PRO A 35 10.16 7.00 -13.31
N GLY A 36 8.97 6.54 -12.93
CA GLY A 36 8.55 5.15 -13.13
C GLY A 36 8.69 4.27 -11.88
N SER A 37 8.71 4.88 -10.70
CA SER A 37 8.81 4.16 -9.43
C SER A 37 7.59 3.28 -9.19
N SER A 38 7.78 2.16 -8.49
CA SER A 38 6.67 1.49 -7.81
C SER A 38 6.41 2.15 -6.46
N VAL A 39 5.16 2.45 -6.11
CA VAL A 39 4.83 3.21 -4.89
C VAL A 39 3.80 2.44 -4.07
N LEU A 40 4.12 2.23 -2.80
CA LEU A 40 3.18 1.79 -1.78
C LEU A 40 2.93 2.91 -0.79
N THR A 41 1.72 3.45 -0.79
CA THR A 41 1.26 4.35 0.29
C THR A 41 0.57 3.53 1.37
N MET A 42 0.75 3.87 2.64
CA MET A 42 0.14 3.14 3.76
C MET A 42 -0.22 4.05 4.93
N THR A 43 -1.18 3.57 5.73
CA THR A 43 -1.63 4.19 6.98
C THR A 43 -1.90 3.11 8.04
N SER A 44 -2.24 3.53 9.26
CA SER A 44 -2.62 2.61 10.33
C SER A 44 -4.13 2.31 10.32
N MET A 45 -4.50 1.11 10.75
CA MET A 45 -5.91 0.75 10.91
C MET A 45 -6.63 1.71 11.86
N ALA A 46 -6.00 2.10 12.97
CA ALA A 46 -6.59 3.01 13.95
C ALA A 46 -7.01 4.37 13.34
N LEU A 47 -6.24 4.90 12.39
CA LEU A 47 -6.58 6.14 11.69
C LEU A 47 -7.75 5.95 10.73
N ILE A 48 -7.82 4.80 10.06
CA ILE A 48 -8.95 4.43 9.21
C ILE A 48 -10.23 4.29 10.03
N GLU A 49 -10.20 3.57 11.16
CA GLU A 49 -11.36 3.44 12.05
C GLU A 49 -11.82 4.81 12.55
N ARG A 50 -10.87 5.65 12.98
CA ARG A 50 -11.17 7.03 13.41
C ARG A 50 -11.80 7.84 12.27
N SER A 51 -11.28 7.70 11.05
CA SER A 51 -11.83 8.37 9.86
C SER A 51 -13.23 7.86 9.51
N ASN A 52 -13.50 6.58 9.72
CA ASN A 52 -14.76 5.92 9.39
C ASN A 52 -15.79 6.00 10.52
N PHE A 53 -15.41 6.42 11.73
CA PHE A 53 -16.29 6.53 12.88
C PHE A 53 -17.59 7.29 12.59
N ASN A 54 -17.52 8.39 11.85
CA ASN A 54 -18.68 9.19 11.43
C ASN A 54 -19.12 8.92 9.98
N ARG A 55 -18.59 7.89 9.33
CA ARG A 55 -18.84 7.55 7.92
C ARG A 55 -19.06 6.05 7.76
N PRO A 56 -20.30 5.58 8.02
CA PRO A 56 -20.66 4.19 7.79
C PRO A 56 -20.37 3.78 6.34
N GLY A 57 -19.73 2.62 6.14
CA GLY A 57 -19.39 2.12 4.81
C GLY A 57 -18.12 2.73 4.18
N GLY A 58 -17.31 3.48 4.93
CA GLY A 58 -16.00 3.94 4.46
C GLY A 58 -15.03 2.78 4.17
N SER A 59 -14.15 2.95 3.18
CA SER A 59 -13.15 1.92 2.82
C SER A 59 -12.20 1.62 3.98
N ARG A 60 -11.76 0.37 4.07
CA ARG A 60 -10.75 -0.12 5.02
C ARG A 60 -9.40 -0.36 4.35
N SER A 61 -9.15 0.31 3.23
CA SER A 61 -7.87 0.23 2.51
C SER A 61 -6.75 0.86 3.34
N ILE A 62 -5.91 0.01 3.94
CA ILE A 62 -4.76 0.45 4.75
C ILE A 62 -3.56 0.84 3.90
N ALA A 63 -3.55 0.45 2.63
CA ALA A 63 -2.49 0.78 1.70
C ALA A 63 -3.01 0.88 0.26
N LEU A 64 -2.29 1.62 -0.58
CA LEU A 64 -2.51 1.68 -2.03
C LEU A 64 -1.17 1.42 -2.71
N TRP A 65 -1.14 0.38 -3.54
CA TRP A 65 -0.06 0.09 -4.47
C TRP A 65 -0.32 0.78 -5.80
N ARG A 66 0.71 1.37 -6.40
CA ARG A 66 0.71 1.80 -7.79
C ARG A 66 2.07 1.53 -8.42
N ASP A 67 2.12 1.15 -9.69
CA ASP A 67 3.37 0.98 -10.43
C ASP A 67 3.34 1.66 -11.81
N ASP A 68 4.47 1.68 -12.49
CA ASP A 68 4.69 2.29 -13.81
C ASP A 68 3.95 1.58 -14.97
N THR A 69 3.20 0.52 -14.70
CA THR A 69 2.25 -0.04 -15.68
C THR A 69 0.89 0.67 -15.65
N GLY A 70 0.73 1.65 -14.75
CA GLY A 70 -0.54 2.33 -14.48
C GLY A 70 -1.47 1.53 -13.57
N ARG A 71 -1.07 0.34 -13.13
CA ARG A 71 -1.84 -0.49 -12.21
C ARG A 71 -1.90 0.18 -10.85
N ALA A 72 -3.12 0.38 -10.34
CA ALA A 72 -3.37 0.85 -8.98
C ALA A 72 -4.26 -0.15 -8.23
N VAL A 73 -3.86 -0.56 -7.03
CA VAL A 73 -4.56 -1.57 -6.23
C VAL A 73 -4.64 -1.09 -4.78
N SER A 74 -5.85 -0.89 -4.28
CA SER A 74 -6.09 -0.64 -2.85
C SER A 74 -6.07 -1.96 -2.08
N LEU A 75 -5.37 -1.99 -0.95
CA LEU A 75 -5.18 -3.16 -0.09
C LEU A 75 -6.08 -3.03 1.13
N GLU A 76 -7.21 -3.71 1.10
CA GLU A 76 -8.16 -3.71 2.21
C GLU A 76 -7.71 -4.63 3.34
N CYS A 77 -7.79 -4.10 4.56
CA CYS A 77 -7.65 -4.91 5.77
C CYS A 77 -9.06 -5.07 6.39
N PRO A 78 -9.71 -6.23 6.17
CA PRO A 78 -11.07 -6.46 6.63
C PRO A 78 -11.13 -6.50 8.16
N LYS A 79 -12.36 -6.43 8.70
CA LYS A 79 -12.61 -6.61 10.13
C LYS A 79 -12.06 -7.96 10.61
N GLY A 80 -11.47 -7.96 11.80
CA GLY A 80 -10.83 -9.15 12.38
C GLY A 80 -9.47 -9.54 11.77
N ALA A 81 -8.99 -8.85 10.74
CA ALA A 81 -7.60 -8.97 10.29
C ALA A 81 -6.71 -7.97 11.03
N LEU A 82 -5.48 -8.39 11.33
CA LEU A 82 -4.46 -7.56 11.97
C LEU A 82 -3.64 -6.74 10.98
N GLY A 83 -3.66 -7.15 9.71
CA GLY A 83 -2.91 -6.50 8.65
C GLY A 83 -3.06 -7.24 7.33
N VAL A 84 -2.23 -6.85 6.37
CA VAL A 84 -2.22 -7.41 5.02
C VAL A 84 -0.80 -7.82 4.66
N LEU A 85 -0.65 -9.04 4.12
CA LEU A 85 0.58 -9.49 3.47
C LEU A 85 0.51 -9.12 1.99
N LEU A 86 1.39 -8.23 1.55
CA LEU A 86 1.60 -7.87 0.15
C LEU A 86 2.73 -8.72 -0.44
N THR A 87 2.50 -9.29 -1.62
CA THR A 87 3.50 -10.01 -2.41
C THR A 87 3.81 -9.23 -3.69
N LEU A 88 5.10 -9.01 -3.93
CA LEU A 88 5.62 -8.29 -5.10
C LEU A 88 6.53 -9.22 -5.91
N SER A 89 6.51 -9.03 -7.23
CA SER A 89 7.45 -9.69 -8.14
C SER A 89 8.40 -8.66 -8.74
N GLY A 90 9.69 -8.99 -8.79
CA GLY A 90 10.70 -8.18 -9.48
C GLY A 90 10.71 -8.51 -10.97
N HIS A 91 10.62 -7.48 -11.81
CA HIS A 91 10.73 -7.59 -13.26
C HIS A 91 11.95 -6.81 -13.72
N ARG A 92 12.88 -7.49 -14.40
CA ARG A 92 14.07 -6.85 -14.93
C ARG A 92 13.67 -5.86 -16.02
N LEU A 93 14.18 -4.64 -15.93
CA LEU A 93 13.99 -3.59 -16.93
C LEU A 93 15.30 -2.88 -17.18
N ASP A 94 15.43 -2.31 -18.38
CA ASP A 94 16.51 -1.38 -18.67
C ASP A 94 16.20 -0.03 -18.00
N GLU A 95 17.19 0.48 -17.30
CA GLU A 95 17.21 1.79 -16.69
C GLU A 95 18.11 2.70 -17.51
N LEU A 96 17.63 3.91 -17.79
CA LEU A 96 18.35 4.92 -18.57
C LEU A 96 18.58 6.16 -17.70
N THR A 97 19.83 6.61 -17.61
CA THR A 97 20.16 7.92 -17.02
C THR A 97 19.79 9.04 -17.97
N ILE A 98 19.69 10.27 -17.44
CA ILE A 98 19.35 11.45 -18.25
C ILE A 98 20.38 11.72 -19.36
N ASP A 99 21.64 11.32 -19.15
CA ASP A 99 22.72 11.43 -20.13
C ASP A 99 22.91 10.17 -21.00
N GLY A 100 21.96 9.23 -20.94
CA GLY A 100 21.87 8.10 -21.87
C GLY A 100 22.67 6.85 -21.49
N ARG A 101 23.29 6.78 -20.31
CA ARG A 101 23.90 5.55 -19.79
C ARG A 101 22.81 4.55 -19.44
N GLN A 102 23.05 3.29 -19.78
CA GLN A 102 22.11 2.19 -19.55
C GLN A 102 22.59 1.28 -18.43
N ASN A 103 21.65 0.89 -17.57
CA ASN A 103 21.80 -0.17 -16.58
C ASN A 103 20.75 -1.25 -16.88
N ARG A 104 21.20 -2.49 -17.17
CA ARG A 104 20.33 -3.62 -17.50
C ARG A 104 19.99 -4.52 -16.31
N ASP A 105 20.49 -4.15 -15.13
CA ASP A 105 20.32 -4.90 -13.89
C ASP A 105 19.26 -4.27 -12.97
N ALA A 106 18.51 -3.29 -13.47
CA ALA A 106 17.43 -2.68 -12.74
C ALA A 106 16.19 -3.60 -12.66
N TYR A 107 15.46 -3.47 -11.56
CA TYR A 107 14.21 -4.20 -11.33
C TYR A 107 13.09 -3.21 -11.05
N ALA A 108 11.97 -3.37 -11.75
CA ALA A 108 10.71 -2.78 -11.38
C ALA A 108 9.89 -3.78 -10.58
N TRP A 109 9.19 -3.29 -9.57
CA TRP A 109 8.37 -4.13 -8.71
C TRP A 109 6.93 -4.14 -9.22
N ARG A 110 6.29 -5.31 -9.20
CA ARG A 110 4.92 -5.48 -9.67
C ARG A 110 4.07 -6.11 -8.59
N TYR A 111 2.85 -5.62 -8.47
CA TYR A 111 1.86 -6.26 -7.61
C TYR A 111 1.59 -7.70 -8.10
N SER A 112 1.77 -8.67 -7.21
CA SER A 112 1.45 -10.08 -7.47
C SER A 112 0.21 -10.53 -6.73
N GLY A 113 -0.02 -10.02 -5.52
CA GLY A 113 -1.19 -10.38 -4.72
C GLY A 113 -1.11 -9.78 -3.33
N HIS A 114 -2.24 -9.77 -2.63
CA HIS A 114 -2.26 -9.50 -1.21
C HIS A 114 -3.28 -10.40 -0.52
N ARG A 115 -3.08 -10.65 0.77
CA ARG A 115 -4.05 -11.39 1.61
C ARG A 115 -4.09 -10.83 3.03
N PRO A 116 -5.27 -10.83 3.68
CA PRO A 116 -5.37 -10.46 5.09
C PRO A 116 -4.64 -11.47 5.97
N ILE A 117 -4.07 -10.97 7.07
CA ILE A 117 -3.44 -11.79 8.10
C ILE A 117 -4.28 -11.71 9.37
N SER A 118 -4.74 -12.88 9.81
CA SER A 118 -5.49 -13.08 11.05
C SER A 118 -4.82 -14.14 11.90
N LEU A 119 -4.86 -13.98 13.22
CA LEU A 119 -4.38 -15.00 14.15
C LEU A 119 -5.46 -16.06 14.35
N ARG A 120 -5.06 -17.34 14.28
CA ARG A 120 -5.97 -18.47 14.55
C ARG A 120 -6.28 -18.61 16.03
N ASN A 121 -5.28 -18.41 16.90
CA ASN A 121 -5.40 -18.46 18.35
C ASN A 121 -4.64 -17.27 18.97
N PRO A 122 -5.20 -16.05 18.91
CA PRO A 122 -4.62 -14.92 19.63
C PRO A 122 -4.69 -15.16 21.13
N ASP A 123 -3.63 -14.78 21.83
CA ASP A 123 -3.61 -14.64 23.29
C ASP A 123 -4.57 -13.53 23.74
N GLU A 124 -4.78 -13.42 25.06
CA GLU A 124 -5.77 -12.50 25.62
C GLU A 124 -5.44 -11.02 25.34
N GLU A 125 -4.15 -10.68 25.34
CA GLU A 125 -3.68 -9.34 24.99
C GLU A 125 -4.00 -9.02 23.52
N THR A 126 -3.67 -9.91 22.58
CA THR A 126 -3.98 -9.67 21.16
C THR A 126 -5.48 -9.70 20.89
N ARG A 127 -6.27 -10.51 21.61
CA ARG A 127 -7.74 -10.46 21.55
C ARG A 127 -8.28 -9.10 21.97
N THR A 128 -7.69 -8.52 23.02
CA THR A 128 -8.05 -7.18 23.50
C THR A 128 -7.72 -6.13 22.44
N LEU A 129 -6.56 -6.21 21.80
CA LEU A 129 -6.18 -5.32 20.70
C LEU A 129 -7.11 -5.44 19.49
N ILE A 130 -7.49 -6.67 19.10
CA ILE A 130 -8.43 -6.91 18.00
C ILE A 130 -9.81 -6.32 18.32
N ARG A 131 -10.30 -6.50 19.56
CA ARG A 131 -11.57 -5.91 20.01
C ARG A 131 -11.51 -4.39 20.04
N TRP A 132 -10.39 -3.80 20.47
CA TRP A 132 -10.19 -2.36 20.41
C TRP A 132 -10.18 -1.82 18.98
N ALA A 133 -9.62 -2.58 18.04
CA ALA A 133 -9.61 -2.23 16.63
C ALA A 133 -11.01 -2.35 15.97
N ASP A 134 -11.92 -3.16 16.53
CA ASP A 134 -13.31 -3.26 16.08
C ASP A 134 -14.27 -3.44 17.27
N PRO A 135 -14.61 -2.36 17.99
CA PRO A 135 -15.40 -2.42 19.23
C PRO A 135 -16.85 -2.86 19.00
N TYR A 136 -17.29 -2.96 17.74
CA TYR A 136 -18.65 -3.37 17.36
C TYR A 136 -18.74 -4.78 16.81
N ASN A 137 -17.64 -5.55 16.84
CA ASN A 137 -17.65 -6.95 16.43
C ASN A 137 -18.15 -7.82 17.59
N ASN A 138 -19.45 -8.13 17.58
CA ASN A 138 -20.10 -9.04 18.53
C ASN A 138 -20.16 -10.45 17.94
#